data_AF-A0A142XPT7-F1
#
_entry.id   AF-A0A142XPT7-F1
#
_cell.length_a   1.000
_cell.length_b   1.000
_cell.length_c   1.000
_cell.angle_alpha   90.00
_cell.angle_beta   90.00
_cell.angle_gamma   90.00
#
_symmetry.space_group_name_H-M   'P 1'
#
loop_
_entity.id
_entity.type
_entity.pdbx_description
1 polymer ?
#
loop_
_entity_poly.entity_id
_entity_poly.type
_entity_poly.pdbx_seq_one_letter_code
_entity_poly.pdbx_strand_id
1 'polypeptide(L)'
;MSSADIPVPDVPNSPPPTSSSPPPASEPHPFLRWVSTSNPFYVISAGLFLFGLRMSFSARERDTDSWALMGGLAGYTLLLASAALVLVRFGRVWNDVRTVLLLVVLMFLSTSVTFDELLVLNPGHGRGYFVGGLAFAVAVTEFVLRSIRLRLPLGFRVPYHLALALFFLYPLALVAVLSDPHSEALMWGLWGFAPAAGLVFLTLVVAIRRGRGYVRDNGSPWPWPFYPWSVFVFLAVAVCGRAFLLCWSFHLLPNASDQLIFGPYFLVPFGFVIAILLLELGLVEKSRATQWVALAVPVGLVALAAVGHRSDAIYREFLDHFATRLGGTPLFVTLLAAGAFYLYAWARGVALAPDALSVVFAVLALVKPNTLTFDDVIAPQPAFLAAAVVLAVWISLWRRDWWRRAIGAAVAIGWAGTVAWRSYRALREDAPGLDFLVLGVALLPIAVMISLVKGGVRLRWLERWLGRAPNPTG
;
A
#
# COMPACT_ATOMS: atom_id res chain seq x y z
N MET A 1 2.75 -76.47 -71.06
CA MET A 1 1.90 -75.65 -71.97
C MET A 1 0.78 -75.08 -71.11
N SER A 2 0.97 -73.92 -70.50
CA SER A 2 0.73 -72.57 -71.05
C SER A 2 -0.75 -72.32 -71.39
N SER A 3 -1.44 -71.64 -70.47
CA SER A 3 -2.55 -70.68 -70.67
C SER A 3 -2.74 -70.01 -69.29
N ALA A 4 -2.24 -68.80 -69.07
CA ALA A 4 -2.81 -67.51 -69.46
C ALA A 4 -4.08 -67.18 -68.65
N ASP A 5 -3.88 -66.46 -67.53
CA ASP A 5 -4.95 -65.76 -66.82
C ASP A 5 -4.61 -64.26 -66.77
N ILE A 6 -5.65 -63.48 -67.06
CA ILE A 6 -5.67 -62.03 -67.32
C ILE A 6 -5.71 -61.26 -65.98
N PRO A 7 -5.12 -60.04 -65.88
CA PRO A 7 -5.06 -59.28 -64.64
C PRO A 7 -6.39 -58.58 -64.33
N VAL A 8 -6.85 -58.66 -63.08
CA VAL A 8 -7.96 -57.88 -62.51
C VAL A 8 -7.42 -56.51 -62.09
N PRO A 9 -8.07 -55.38 -62.43
CA PRO A 9 -7.60 -54.06 -62.03
C PRO A 9 -7.81 -53.80 -60.54
N ASP A 10 -6.76 -53.32 -59.88
CA ASP A 10 -6.74 -52.87 -58.49
C ASP A 10 -7.79 -51.77 -58.26
N VAL A 11 -8.72 -52.03 -57.35
CA VAL A 11 -9.63 -51.04 -56.79
C VAL A 11 -8.83 -50.14 -55.85
N PRO A 12 -8.82 -48.81 -56.02
CA PRO A 12 -8.11 -47.91 -55.12
C PRO A 12 -8.77 -47.93 -53.74
N ASN A 13 -7.99 -48.34 -52.72
CA ASN A 13 -8.34 -48.29 -51.32
C ASN A 13 -8.77 -46.87 -50.92
N SER A 14 -10.06 -46.71 -50.61
CA SER A 14 -10.60 -45.53 -49.94
C SER A 14 -9.93 -45.36 -48.57
N PRO A 15 -9.41 -44.17 -48.22
CA PRO A 15 -8.87 -43.93 -46.89
C PRO A 15 -9.99 -44.02 -45.83
N PRO A 16 -9.68 -44.52 -44.62
CA PRO A 16 -10.65 -44.64 -43.54
C PRO A 16 -11.18 -43.25 -43.13
N PRO A 17 -12.45 -43.16 -42.67
CA PRO A 17 -13.03 -41.90 -42.24
C PRO A 17 -12.22 -41.31 -41.08
N THR A 18 -11.73 -40.09 -41.30
CA THR A 18 -11.09 -39.25 -40.28
C THR A 18 -11.96 -39.18 -39.05
N SER A 19 -11.41 -39.65 -37.92
CA SER A 19 -11.98 -39.47 -36.58
C SER A 19 -12.37 -38.01 -36.36
N SER A 20 -13.66 -37.76 -36.21
CA SER A 20 -14.19 -36.51 -35.70
C SER A 20 -13.57 -36.26 -34.33
N SER A 21 -12.65 -35.29 -34.28
CA SER A 21 -12.15 -34.78 -33.02
C SER A 21 -13.35 -34.21 -32.25
N PRO A 22 -13.59 -34.60 -30.99
CA PRO A 22 -14.65 -34.00 -30.21
C PRO A 22 -14.42 -32.48 -30.14
N PRO A 23 -15.49 -31.67 -30.19
CA PRO A 23 -15.36 -30.23 -30.08
C PRO A 23 -14.64 -29.87 -28.77
N PRO A 24 -13.75 -28.86 -28.76
CA PRO A 24 -13.11 -28.42 -27.52
C PRO A 24 -14.22 -28.04 -26.54
N ALA A 25 -14.24 -28.72 -25.39
CA ALA A 25 -15.17 -28.41 -24.32
C ALA A 25 -15.08 -26.91 -24.03
N SER A 26 -16.20 -26.22 -24.13
CA SER A 26 -16.33 -24.80 -23.82
C SER A 26 -15.71 -24.54 -22.45
N GLU A 27 -14.66 -23.72 -22.40
CA GLU A 27 -14.02 -23.38 -21.14
C GLU A 27 -15.08 -22.78 -20.20
N PRO A 28 -15.28 -23.34 -19.00
CA PRO A 28 -16.29 -22.83 -18.08
C PRO A 28 -15.99 -21.38 -17.74
N HIS A 29 -17.03 -20.53 -17.77
CA HIS A 29 -16.95 -19.10 -17.53
C HIS A 29 -16.12 -18.83 -16.25
N PRO A 30 -15.16 -17.89 -16.26
CA PRO A 30 -14.23 -17.68 -15.13
C PRO A 30 -14.92 -17.42 -13.79
N PHE A 31 -16.14 -16.86 -13.81
CA PHE A 31 -16.99 -16.69 -12.64
C PHE A 31 -17.52 -18.03 -12.07
N LEU A 32 -18.00 -18.94 -12.92
CA LEU A 32 -18.43 -20.28 -12.52
C LEU A 32 -17.26 -21.09 -11.98
N ARG A 33 -16.09 -20.99 -12.62
CA ARG A 33 -14.85 -21.59 -12.12
C ARG A 33 -14.44 -21.02 -10.76
N TRP A 34 -14.61 -19.71 -10.52
CA TRP A 34 -14.32 -19.07 -9.24
C TRP A 34 -15.29 -19.52 -8.13
N VAL A 35 -16.61 -19.52 -8.39
CA VAL A 35 -17.62 -19.97 -7.42
C VAL A 35 -17.45 -21.46 -7.09
N SER A 36 -17.11 -22.30 -8.08
CA SER A 36 -16.83 -23.72 -7.86
C SER A 36 -15.49 -24.03 -7.20
N THR A 37 -14.55 -23.08 -7.15
CA THR A 37 -13.23 -23.26 -6.49
C THR A 37 -13.07 -22.46 -5.21
N SER A 38 -13.98 -21.52 -4.93
CA SER A 38 -14.04 -20.72 -3.71
C SER A 38 -15.45 -20.81 -3.17
N ASN A 39 -15.75 -21.79 -2.33
CA ASN A 39 -17.08 -21.96 -1.76
C ASN A 39 -17.48 -20.72 -0.89
N PRO A 40 -18.38 -19.83 -1.37
CA PRO A 40 -18.72 -18.60 -0.67
C PRO A 40 -19.57 -18.85 0.58
N PHE A 41 -20.18 -20.04 0.70
CA PHE A 41 -21.03 -20.39 1.82
C PHE A 41 -20.28 -20.43 3.15
N TYR A 42 -18.96 -20.65 3.15
CA TYR A 42 -18.17 -20.54 4.37
C TYR A 42 -18.13 -19.11 4.91
N VAL A 43 -17.94 -18.12 4.03
CA VAL A 43 -17.90 -16.70 4.41
C VAL A 43 -19.29 -16.23 4.84
N ILE A 44 -20.33 -16.63 4.11
CA ILE A 44 -21.72 -16.32 4.46
C ILE A 44 -22.08 -16.95 5.81
N SER A 45 -21.70 -18.21 6.05
CA SER A 45 -21.91 -18.89 7.33
C SER A 45 -21.22 -18.16 8.48
N ALA A 46 -19.96 -17.77 8.31
CA ALA A 46 -19.23 -17.02 9.34
C ALA A 46 -19.89 -15.66 9.62
N GLY A 47 -20.32 -14.96 8.58
CA GLY A 47 -21.05 -13.69 8.71
C GLY A 47 -22.39 -13.83 9.43
N LEU A 48 -23.19 -14.84 9.06
CA LEU A 48 -24.47 -15.13 9.72
C LEU A 48 -24.28 -15.56 11.18
N PHE A 49 -23.24 -16.33 11.47
CA PHE A 49 -22.91 -16.75 12.84
C PHE A 49 -22.54 -15.54 13.71
N LEU A 50 -21.65 -14.66 13.23
CA LEU A 50 -21.30 -13.42 13.92
C LEU A 50 -22.50 -12.49 14.12
N PHE A 51 -23.35 -12.36 13.10
CA PHE A 51 -24.57 -11.58 13.18
C PHE A 51 -25.54 -12.15 14.23
N GLY A 52 -25.70 -13.48 14.25
CA GLY A 52 -26.50 -14.19 15.25
C GLY A 52 -25.99 -13.95 16.67
N LEU A 53 -24.68 -14.10 16.91
CA LEU A 53 -24.07 -13.79 18.20
C LEU A 53 -24.34 -12.33 18.61
N ARG A 54 -24.11 -11.37 17.70
CA ARG A 54 -24.34 -9.96 17.99
C ARG A 54 -25.79 -9.69 18.41
N MET A 55 -26.76 -10.25 17.70
CA MET A 55 -28.19 -10.07 17.99
C MET A 55 -28.61 -10.75 19.31
N SER A 56 -28.02 -11.91 19.64
CA SER A 56 -28.34 -12.63 20.87
C SER A 56 -27.80 -11.93 22.12
N PHE A 57 -26.62 -11.31 22.02
CA PHE A 57 -25.93 -10.73 23.17
C PHE A 57 -26.06 -9.20 23.29
N SER A 58 -26.70 -8.51 22.34
CA SER A 58 -26.92 -7.05 22.42
C SER A 58 -28.03 -6.62 23.40
N ALA A 59 -28.75 -7.56 24.04
CA ALA A 59 -30.01 -7.27 24.75
C ALA A 59 -30.10 -7.72 26.22
N ARG A 60 -29.09 -8.36 26.83
CA ARG A 60 -29.19 -8.91 28.21
C ARG A 60 -27.91 -8.78 29.06
N GLU A 61 -28.09 -8.94 30.38
CA GLU A 61 -27.15 -8.60 31.47
C GLU A 61 -25.71 -9.15 31.27
N ARG A 62 -24.72 -8.27 31.42
CA ARG A 62 -23.42 -8.32 30.71
C ARG A 62 -22.36 -9.28 31.28
N ASP A 63 -22.46 -9.71 32.54
CA ASP A 63 -21.37 -10.48 33.16
C ASP A 63 -21.51 -12.01 33.00
N THR A 64 -22.73 -12.56 33.05
CA THR A 64 -22.95 -14.02 32.88
C THR A 64 -22.79 -14.44 31.41
N ASP A 65 -23.05 -13.53 30.47
CA ASP A 65 -23.10 -13.81 29.03
C ASP A 65 -21.73 -13.80 28.33
N SER A 66 -20.71 -13.19 28.95
CA SER A 66 -19.36 -13.06 28.35
C SER A 66 -18.67 -14.41 28.12
N TRP A 67 -18.85 -15.38 29.04
CA TRP A 67 -18.34 -16.74 28.87
C TRP A 67 -19.05 -17.52 27.77
N ALA A 68 -20.37 -17.32 27.61
CA ALA A 68 -21.15 -17.95 26.55
C ALA A 68 -20.74 -17.40 25.17
N LEU A 69 -20.52 -16.09 25.06
CA LEU A 69 -20.02 -15.44 23.85
C LEU A 69 -18.62 -15.95 23.48
N MET A 70 -17.70 -16.02 24.45
CA MET A 70 -16.37 -16.61 24.23
C MET A 70 -16.46 -18.08 23.81
N GLY A 71 -17.30 -18.87 24.49
CA GLY A 71 -17.54 -20.27 24.15
C GLY A 71 -18.09 -20.45 22.74
N GLY A 72 -19.01 -19.58 22.31
CA GLY A 72 -19.55 -19.57 20.95
C GLY A 72 -18.48 -19.28 19.89
N LEU A 73 -17.69 -18.21 20.08
CA LEU A 73 -16.61 -17.85 19.16
C LEU A 73 -15.51 -18.94 19.11
N ALA A 74 -15.08 -19.44 20.26
CA ALA A 74 -14.09 -20.51 20.34
C ALA A 74 -14.61 -21.81 19.72
N GLY A 75 -15.85 -22.20 20.01
CA GLY A 75 -16.50 -23.39 19.48
C GLY A 75 -16.62 -23.35 17.95
N TYR A 76 -17.07 -22.22 17.39
CA TYR A 76 -17.14 -22.07 15.93
C TYR A 76 -15.76 -22.06 15.27
N THR A 77 -14.76 -21.44 15.92
CA THR A 77 -13.38 -21.47 15.44
C THR A 77 -12.81 -22.89 15.42
N LEU A 78 -13.06 -23.69 16.46
CA LEU A 78 -12.68 -25.11 16.52
C LEU A 78 -13.42 -25.94 15.48
N LEU A 79 -14.69 -25.64 15.20
CA LEU A 79 -15.46 -26.28 14.14
C LEU A 79 -14.85 -26.01 12.76
N LEU A 80 -14.50 -24.75 12.45
CA LEU A 80 -13.81 -24.40 11.20
C LEU A 80 -12.42 -25.06 11.12
N ALA A 81 -11.65 -25.05 12.20
CA ALA A 81 -10.35 -25.70 12.26
C ALA A 81 -10.47 -27.22 12.02
N SER A 82 -11.46 -27.86 12.63
CA SER A 82 -11.75 -29.29 12.46
C SER A 82 -12.20 -29.60 11.02
N ALA A 83 -13.05 -28.76 10.44
CA ALA A 83 -13.46 -28.89 9.05
C ALA A 83 -12.26 -28.79 8.09
N ALA A 84 -11.37 -27.82 8.30
CA ALA A 84 -10.12 -27.71 7.52
C ALA A 84 -9.27 -28.97 7.64
N LEU A 85 -9.14 -29.54 8.85
CA LEU A 85 -8.39 -30.78 9.07
C LEU A 85 -8.99 -31.97 8.32
N VAL A 86 -10.31 -32.13 8.38
CA VAL A 86 -11.01 -33.22 7.69
C VAL A 86 -10.88 -33.07 6.17
N LEU A 87 -11.06 -31.86 5.64
CA LEU A 87 -10.94 -31.58 4.20
C LEU A 87 -9.54 -31.87 3.66
N VAL A 88 -8.48 -31.54 4.41
CA VAL A 88 -7.10 -31.83 3.99
C VAL A 88 -6.78 -33.32 4.13
N ARG A 89 -7.05 -33.92 5.30
CA ARG A 89 -6.64 -35.30 5.62
C ARG A 89 -7.41 -36.35 4.83
N PHE A 90 -8.72 -36.16 4.66
CA PHE A 90 -9.60 -37.14 4.02
C PHE A 90 -10.02 -36.70 2.61
N GLY A 91 -10.37 -35.42 2.43
CA GLY A 91 -10.86 -34.91 1.15
C GLY A 91 -9.77 -34.57 0.13
N ARG A 92 -8.53 -34.32 0.58
CA ARG A 92 -7.43 -33.76 -0.25
C ARG A 92 -7.84 -32.49 -1.04
N VAL A 93 -8.86 -31.77 -0.57
CA VAL A 93 -9.41 -30.58 -1.25
C VAL A 93 -8.69 -29.32 -0.74
N TRP A 94 -7.64 -28.90 -1.44
CA TRP A 94 -6.80 -27.78 -1.00
C TRP A 94 -7.32 -26.39 -1.37
N ASN A 95 -8.20 -26.27 -2.37
CA ASN A 95 -8.70 -24.97 -2.80
C ASN A 95 -9.64 -24.36 -1.75
N ASP A 96 -10.58 -25.14 -1.22
CA ASP A 96 -11.53 -24.69 -0.19
C ASP A 96 -10.88 -24.46 1.17
N VAL A 97 -9.87 -25.28 1.51
CA VAL A 97 -9.15 -25.18 2.79
C VAL A 97 -8.52 -23.80 2.97
N ARG A 98 -8.05 -23.15 1.90
CA ARG A 98 -7.45 -21.81 2.00
C ARG A 98 -8.45 -20.83 2.61
N THR A 99 -9.68 -20.81 2.09
CA THR A 99 -10.74 -19.91 2.57
C THR A 99 -11.10 -20.25 4.01
N VAL A 100 -11.22 -21.54 4.36
CA VAL A 100 -11.52 -21.96 5.74
C VAL A 100 -10.40 -21.54 6.71
N LEU A 101 -9.13 -21.69 6.34
CA LEU A 101 -8.01 -21.25 7.18
C LEU A 101 -7.97 -19.73 7.36
N LEU A 102 -8.28 -18.96 6.31
CA LEU A 102 -8.42 -17.50 6.42
C LEU A 102 -9.59 -17.11 7.32
N LEU A 103 -10.69 -17.88 7.29
CA LEU A 103 -11.81 -17.67 8.22
C LEU A 103 -11.45 -18.00 9.66
N VAL A 104 -10.61 -19.01 9.93
CA VAL A 104 -10.07 -19.24 11.28
C VAL A 104 -9.29 -18.01 11.76
N VAL A 105 -8.46 -17.42 10.91
CA VAL A 105 -7.75 -16.15 11.24
C VAL A 105 -8.74 -15.01 11.44
N LEU A 106 -9.79 -14.90 10.61
CA LEU A 106 -10.87 -13.92 10.79
C LEU A 106 -11.55 -14.08 12.15
N MET A 107 -11.74 -15.31 12.60
CA MET A 107 -12.36 -15.56 13.90
C MET A 107 -11.49 -15.10 15.05
N PHE A 108 -10.18 -15.31 15.01
CA PHE A 108 -9.28 -14.72 16.02
C PHE A 108 -9.38 -13.19 16.05
N LEU A 109 -9.46 -12.55 14.88
CA LEU A 109 -9.63 -11.10 14.78
C LEU A 109 -10.98 -10.67 15.35
N SER A 110 -12.07 -11.36 15.00
CA SER A 110 -13.39 -11.09 15.54
C SER A 110 -13.40 -11.21 17.06
N THR A 111 -12.78 -12.26 17.61
CA THR A 111 -12.63 -12.45 19.05
C THR A 111 -11.91 -11.27 19.70
N SER A 112 -10.83 -10.77 19.08
CA SER A 112 -10.13 -9.57 19.59
C SER A 112 -10.99 -8.31 19.58
N VAL A 113 -11.90 -8.15 18.62
CA VAL A 113 -12.83 -7.01 18.51
C VAL A 113 -13.95 -7.10 19.53
N THR A 114 -14.59 -8.26 19.63
CA THR A 114 -15.71 -8.48 20.54
C THR A 114 -15.33 -8.20 21.99
N PHE A 115 -14.09 -8.47 22.39
CA PHE A 115 -13.65 -8.26 23.76
C PHE A 115 -13.16 -6.84 24.06
N ASP A 116 -13.01 -5.96 23.06
CA ASP A 116 -12.63 -4.56 23.32
C ASP A 116 -13.63 -3.88 24.28
N GLU A 117 -14.93 -4.10 24.07
CA GLU A 117 -15.99 -3.52 24.90
C GLU A 117 -15.94 -4.07 26.34
N LEU A 118 -15.72 -5.38 26.50
CA LEU A 118 -15.54 -6.00 27.82
C LEU A 118 -14.30 -5.48 28.54
N LEU A 119 -13.23 -5.18 27.80
CA LEU A 119 -12.01 -4.62 28.35
C LEU A 119 -12.19 -3.19 28.88
N VAL A 120 -13.00 -2.39 28.19
CA VAL A 120 -13.34 -1.01 28.61
C VAL A 120 -14.28 -1.04 29.82
N LEU A 121 -15.29 -1.91 29.82
CA LEU A 121 -16.28 -1.98 30.89
C LEU A 121 -15.74 -2.64 32.18
N ASN A 122 -14.99 -3.74 32.05
CA ASN A 122 -14.49 -4.55 33.16
C ASN A 122 -13.01 -4.93 32.95
N PRO A 123 -12.06 -4.02 33.22
CA PRO A 123 -10.64 -4.22 32.90
C PRO A 123 -10.05 -5.52 33.45
N GLY A 124 -10.41 -5.91 34.68
CA GLY A 124 -9.89 -7.11 35.33
C GLY A 124 -10.21 -8.40 34.57
N HIS A 125 -11.48 -8.62 34.23
CA HIS A 125 -11.92 -9.76 33.43
C HIS A 125 -11.42 -9.66 31.98
N GLY A 126 -11.43 -8.44 31.41
CA GLY A 126 -10.91 -8.18 30.06
C GLY A 126 -9.47 -8.65 29.86
N ARG A 127 -8.57 -8.43 30.83
CA ARG A 127 -7.17 -8.92 30.73
C ARG A 127 -7.10 -10.43 30.54
N GLY A 128 -7.91 -11.17 31.31
CA GLY A 128 -7.99 -12.62 31.23
C GLY A 128 -8.45 -13.10 29.86
N TYR A 129 -9.50 -12.48 29.31
CA TYR A 129 -10.03 -12.83 27.98
C TYR A 129 -9.04 -12.55 26.84
N PHE A 130 -8.28 -11.46 26.90
CA PHE A 130 -7.28 -11.14 25.88
C PHE A 130 -6.08 -12.09 25.90
N VAL A 131 -5.53 -12.38 27.09
CA VAL A 131 -4.41 -13.33 27.23
C VAL A 131 -4.88 -14.75 26.87
N GLY A 132 -6.05 -15.16 27.35
CA GLY A 132 -6.66 -16.44 27.02
C GLY A 132 -6.96 -16.58 25.53
N GLY A 133 -7.52 -15.55 24.90
CA GLY A 133 -7.79 -15.48 23.47
C GLY A 133 -6.53 -15.58 22.62
N LEU A 134 -5.45 -14.90 23.01
CA LEU A 134 -4.15 -15.02 22.33
C LEU A 134 -3.58 -16.43 22.47
N ALA A 135 -3.56 -16.99 23.69
CA ALA A 135 -3.09 -18.35 23.93
C ALA A 135 -3.88 -19.38 23.10
N PHE A 136 -5.21 -19.22 23.03
CA PHE A 136 -6.10 -20.02 22.20
C PHE A 136 -5.76 -19.87 20.71
N ALA A 137 -5.62 -18.65 20.20
CA ALA A 137 -5.30 -18.41 18.78
C ALA A 137 -3.96 -19.04 18.38
N VAL A 138 -2.93 -18.90 19.23
CA VAL A 138 -1.62 -19.54 19.01
C VAL A 138 -1.73 -21.06 19.06
N ALA A 139 -2.41 -21.61 20.07
CA ALA A 139 -2.58 -23.06 20.23
C ALA A 139 -3.32 -23.69 19.05
N VAL A 140 -4.45 -23.11 18.64
CA VAL A 140 -5.24 -23.59 17.50
C VAL A 140 -4.45 -23.47 16.20
N THR A 141 -3.76 -22.34 15.98
CA THR A 141 -2.95 -22.19 14.77
C THR A 141 -1.84 -23.23 14.68
N GLU A 142 -1.08 -23.42 15.76
CA GLU A 142 -0.01 -24.41 15.81
C GLU A 142 -0.51 -25.84 15.66
N PHE A 143 -1.66 -26.14 16.28
CA PHE A 143 -2.32 -27.43 16.15
C PHE A 143 -2.73 -27.68 14.70
N VAL A 144 -3.37 -26.71 14.04
CA VAL A 144 -3.80 -26.83 12.64
C VAL A 144 -2.59 -27.01 11.73
N LEU A 145 -1.58 -26.13 11.82
CA LEU A 145 -0.37 -26.19 10.99
C LEU A 145 0.36 -27.53 11.11
N ARG A 146 0.56 -28.02 12.34
CA ARG A 146 1.20 -29.31 12.60
C ARG A 146 0.36 -30.48 12.07
N SER A 147 -0.95 -30.42 12.25
CA SER A 147 -1.85 -31.50 11.87
C SER A 147 -2.04 -31.61 10.35
N ILE A 148 -2.08 -30.51 9.61
CA ILE A 148 -2.08 -30.52 8.14
C ILE A 148 -0.68 -30.70 7.54
N ARG A 149 0.37 -30.77 8.37
CA ARG A 149 1.79 -30.85 7.97
C ARG A 149 2.25 -29.69 7.07
N LEU A 150 1.64 -28.53 7.21
CA LEU A 150 1.98 -27.35 6.45
C LEU A 150 3.12 -26.60 7.15
N ARG A 151 4.23 -26.48 6.45
CA ARG A 151 5.46 -25.87 6.97
C ARG A 151 5.42 -24.39 6.66
N LEU A 152 5.19 -23.58 7.69
CA LEU A 152 5.40 -22.14 7.63
C LEU A 152 6.82 -21.83 8.13
N PRO A 153 7.75 -21.40 7.25
CA PRO A 153 9.11 -21.09 7.65
C PRO A 153 9.16 -19.99 8.72
N LEU A 154 10.21 -20.00 9.56
CA LEU A 154 10.35 -19.07 10.69
C LEU A 154 10.17 -17.60 10.27
N GLY A 155 10.70 -17.21 9.11
CA GLY A 155 10.59 -15.84 8.60
C GLY A 155 9.15 -15.35 8.34
N PHE A 156 8.20 -16.26 8.15
CA PHE A 156 6.77 -15.92 8.07
C PHE A 156 6.03 -16.21 9.38
N ARG A 157 6.45 -17.24 10.12
CA ARG A 157 5.81 -17.64 11.37
C ARG A 157 5.96 -16.59 12.49
N VAL A 158 7.12 -15.95 12.58
CA VAL A 158 7.37 -14.86 13.55
C VAL A 158 6.45 -13.66 13.30
N PRO A 159 6.41 -13.03 12.10
CA PRO A 159 5.51 -11.92 11.84
C PRO A 159 4.04 -12.27 12.03
N TYR A 160 3.64 -13.50 11.68
CA TYR A 160 2.28 -13.97 11.90
C TYR A 160 1.89 -13.95 13.39
N HIS A 161 2.73 -14.53 14.26
CA HIS A 161 2.46 -14.56 15.70
C HIS A 161 2.59 -13.18 16.35
N LEU A 162 3.53 -12.35 15.87
CA LEU A 162 3.63 -10.96 16.29
C LEU A 162 2.39 -10.15 15.91
N ALA A 163 1.79 -10.41 14.74
CA ALA A 163 0.55 -9.76 14.34
C ALA A 163 -0.62 -10.19 15.24
N LEU A 164 -0.76 -11.49 15.54
CA LEU A 164 -1.74 -11.96 16.53
C LEU A 164 -1.51 -11.31 17.89
N ALA A 165 -0.27 -11.32 18.39
CA ALA A 165 0.08 -10.68 19.65
C ALA A 165 -0.28 -9.18 19.63
N LEU A 166 -0.04 -8.47 18.54
CA LEU A 166 -0.43 -7.07 18.40
C LEU A 166 -1.95 -6.88 18.51
N PHE A 167 -2.76 -7.72 17.84
CA PHE A 167 -4.23 -7.60 17.88
C PHE A 167 -4.82 -7.76 19.29
N PHE A 168 -4.22 -8.63 20.12
CA PHE A 168 -4.69 -8.91 21.47
C PHE A 168 -3.99 -8.07 22.56
N LEU A 169 -2.68 -7.85 22.47
CA LEU A 169 -1.92 -7.20 23.55
C LEU A 169 -1.91 -5.66 23.43
N TYR A 170 -2.08 -5.11 22.23
CA TYR A 170 -2.10 -3.66 22.05
C TYR A 170 -3.28 -2.97 22.77
N PRO A 171 -4.55 -3.44 22.63
CA PRO A 171 -5.67 -2.86 23.38
C PRO A 171 -5.47 -3.00 24.89
N LEU A 172 -4.89 -4.12 25.34
CA LEU A 172 -4.56 -4.35 26.74
C LEU A 172 -3.55 -3.32 27.28
N ALA A 173 -2.57 -2.92 26.47
CA ALA A 173 -1.63 -1.86 26.83
C ALA A 173 -2.30 -0.48 26.93
N LEU A 174 -3.31 -0.21 26.10
CA LEU A 174 -4.07 1.04 26.14
C LEU A 174 -4.94 1.18 27.40
N VAL A 175 -5.26 0.09 28.10
CA VAL A 175 -6.06 0.13 29.34
C VAL A 175 -5.45 1.02 30.42
N ALA A 176 -4.12 1.10 30.48
CA ALA A 176 -3.45 1.95 31.46
C ALA A 176 -3.71 3.46 31.23
N VAL A 177 -4.14 3.83 30.01
CA VAL A 177 -4.35 5.21 29.56
C VAL A 177 -5.85 5.52 29.39
N LEU A 178 -6.73 4.53 29.61
CA LEU A 178 -8.19 4.66 29.49
C LEU A 178 -8.84 5.58 30.54
N SER A 179 -8.11 5.97 31.58
CA SER A 179 -8.65 6.76 32.71
C SER A 179 -9.19 8.13 32.30
N ASP A 180 -8.67 8.68 31.20
CA ASP A 180 -9.07 9.97 30.65
C ASP A 180 -9.27 9.85 29.12
N PRO A 181 -10.54 9.86 28.65
CA PRO A 181 -10.89 9.74 27.23
C PRO A 181 -10.32 10.86 26.34
N HIS A 182 -10.03 12.03 26.93
CA HIS A 182 -9.47 13.18 26.22
C HIS A 182 -7.94 13.30 26.37
N SER A 183 -7.30 12.31 27.01
CA SER A 183 -5.84 12.37 27.18
C SER A 183 -5.11 12.30 25.83
N GLU A 184 -4.16 13.22 25.64
CA GLU A 184 -3.23 13.21 24.50
C GLU A 184 -2.57 11.82 24.34
N ALA A 185 -2.25 11.16 25.46
CA ALA A 185 -1.65 9.83 25.48
C ALA A 185 -2.54 8.74 24.86
N LEU A 186 -3.86 8.76 25.11
CA LEU A 186 -4.79 7.80 24.50
C LEU A 186 -4.90 8.05 22.99
N MET A 187 -4.97 9.33 22.58
CA MET A 187 -5.05 9.70 21.17
C MET A 187 -3.82 9.22 20.37
N TRP A 188 -2.61 9.46 20.90
CA TRP A 188 -1.38 8.93 20.31
C TRP A 188 -1.30 7.40 20.41
N GLY A 189 -1.83 6.81 21.47
CA GLY A 189 -1.97 5.36 21.61
C GLY A 189 -2.84 4.76 20.52
N LEU A 190 -3.96 5.39 20.15
CA LEU A 190 -4.82 4.91 19.07
C LEU A 190 -4.14 5.07 17.70
N TRP A 191 -3.49 6.21 17.45
CA TRP A 191 -2.70 6.43 16.24
C TRP A 191 -1.53 5.44 16.12
N GLY A 192 -0.87 5.13 17.23
CA GLY A 192 0.33 4.28 17.31
C GLY A 192 0.12 2.82 16.90
N PHE A 193 -1.13 2.35 16.81
CA PHE A 193 -1.43 0.98 16.41
C PHE A 193 -0.95 0.66 15.00
N ALA A 194 -1.20 1.56 14.04
CA ALA A 194 -0.81 1.36 12.64
C ALA A 194 0.72 1.39 12.43
N PRO A 195 1.49 2.34 13.00
CA PRO A 195 2.95 2.26 13.05
C PRO A 195 3.46 0.96 13.69
N ALA A 196 2.90 0.52 14.83
CA ALA A 196 3.29 -0.72 15.48
C ALA A 196 3.05 -1.94 14.59
N ALA A 197 1.90 -2.00 13.91
CA ALA A 197 1.62 -3.01 12.88
C ALA A 197 2.64 -2.94 11.73
N GLY A 198 3.03 -1.74 11.32
CA GLY A 198 4.10 -1.53 10.34
C GLY A 198 5.42 -2.16 10.77
N LEU A 199 5.85 -1.94 12.01
CA LEU A 199 7.08 -2.55 12.55
C LEU A 199 7.01 -4.08 12.55
N VAL A 200 5.86 -4.65 12.93
CA VAL A 200 5.63 -6.11 12.84
C VAL A 200 5.76 -6.59 11.40
N PHE A 201 5.12 -5.92 10.45
CA PHE A 201 5.15 -6.29 9.04
C PHE A 201 6.54 -6.10 8.41
N LEU A 202 7.34 -5.14 8.85
CA LEU A 202 8.73 -4.98 8.39
C LEU A 202 9.60 -6.21 8.67
N THR A 203 9.27 -7.03 9.68
CA THR A 203 9.99 -8.29 9.92
C THR A 203 9.84 -9.28 8.74
N LEU A 204 8.82 -9.14 7.89
CA LEU A 204 8.65 -9.92 6.66
C LEU A 204 9.72 -9.63 5.60
N VAL A 205 10.45 -8.50 5.69
CA VAL A 205 11.54 -8.18 4.75
C VAL A 205 12.58 -9.30 4.70
N VAL A 206 12.88 -9.92 5.85
CA VAL A 206 13.83 -11.04 5.93
C VAL A 206 13.32 -12.24 5.12
N ALA A 207 12.03 -12.53 5.19
CA ALA A 207 11.41 -13.62 4.44
C ALA A 207 11.33 -13.31 2.94
N ILE A 208 10.98 -12.08 2.56
CA ILE A 208 10.93 -11.62 1.16
C ILE A 208 12.28 -11.80 0.49
N ARG A 209 13.37 -11.37 1.16
CA ARG A 209 14.73 -11.43 0.60
C ARG A 209 15.23 -12.84 0.34
N ARG A 210 14.66 -13.86 1.00
CA ARG A 210 14.97 -15.28 0.74
C ARG A 210 14.24 -15.84 -0.49
N GLY A 211 13.20 -15.15 -0.98
CA GLY A 211 12.51 -15.43 -2.23
C GLY A 211 11.73 -16.75 -2.27
N ARG A 212 11.26 -17.11 -3.47
CA ARG A 212 10.44 -18.32 -3.73
C ARG A 212 11.07 -19.63 -3.26
N GLY A 213 12.40 -19.75 -3.31
CA GLY A 213 13.12 -20.96 -2.88
C GLY A 213 12.89 -21.31 -1.41
N TYR A 214 12.65 -20.30 -0.57
CA TYR A 214 12.44 -20.48 0.87
C TYR A 214 11.13 -21.20 1.23
N VAL A 215 10.16 -21.20 0.32
CA VAL A 215 8.80 -21.73 0.55
C VAL A 215 8.46 -22.89 -0.40
N ARG A 216 9.44 -23.43 -1.13
CA ARG A 216 9.19 -24.48 -2.14
C ARG A 216 8.63 -25.77 -1.53
N ASP A 217 9.16 -26.17 -0.37
CA ASP A 217 8.83 -27.45 0.28
C ASP A 217 7.88 -27.24 1.48
N ASN A 218 6.78 -26.52 1.24
CA ASN A 218 5.86 -26.07 2.30
C ASN A 218 4.73 -27.05 2.63
N GLY A 219 4.57 -28.13 1.86
CA GLY A 219 3.53 -29.15 2.07
C GLY A 219 2.14 -28.80 1.53
N SER A 220 1.99 -27.68 0.83
CA SER A 220 0.76 -27.26 0.15
C SER A 220 0.94 -27.19 -1.38
N PRO A 221 -0.13 -27.37 -2.17
CA PRO A 221 -0.07 -27.24 -3.64
C PRO A 221 -0.13 -25.78 -4.12
N TRP A 222 -0.22 -24.80 -3.21
CA TRP A 222 -0.45 -23.40 -3.60
C TRP A 222 0.82 -22.77 -4.18
N PRO A 223 0.73 -22.15 -5.38
CA PRO A 223 1.88 -21.52 -5.99
C PRO A 223 2.28 -20.24 -5.25
N TRP A 224 3.57 -19.93 -5.29
CA TRP A 224 4.07 -18.60 -4.98
C TRP A 224 3.53 -17.59 -6.02
N PRO A 225 3.04 -16.40 -5.63
CA PRO A 225 3.09 -15.82 -4.29
C PRO A 225 1.86 -16.11 -3.40
N PHE A 226 0.83 -16.81 -3.87
CA PHE A 226 -0.42 -16.98 -3.09
C PHE A 226 -0.19 -17.59 -1.70
N TYR A 227 0.71 -18.55 -1.57
CA TYR A 227 1.22 -19.00 -0.27
C TYR A 227 2.65 -18.49 -0.06
N PRO A 228 2.96 -17.85 1.09
CA PRO A 228 2.10 -17.61 2.26
C PRO A 228 1.41 -16.23 2.24
N TRP A 229 1.53 -15.43 1.16
CA TRP A 229 1.13 -14.03 1.18
C TRP A 229 -0.36 -13.78 1.42
N SER A 230 -1.24 -14.73 1.09
CA SER A 230 -2.69 -14.56 1.32
C SER A 230 -3.04 -14.26 2.77
N VAL A 231 -2.35 -14.88 3.74
CA VAL A 231 -2.61 -14.61 5.17
C VAL A 231 -2.13 -13.21 5.57
N PHE A 232 -1.02 -12.74 5.01
CA PHE A 232 -0.49 -11.41 5.33
C PHE A 232 -1.28 -10.30 4.67
N VAL A 233 -1.80 -10.51 3.45
CA VAL A 233 -2.74 -9.58 2.82
C VAL A 233 -4.01 -9.50 3.66
N PHE A 234 -4.52 -10.65 4.12
CA PHE A 234 -5.69 -10.70 4.98
C PHE A 234 -5.45 -9.99 6.33
N LEU A 235 -4.31 -10.24 6.98
CA LEU A 235 -3.91 -9.55 8.20
C LEU A 235 -3.70 -8.05 7.97
N ALA A 236 -3.17 -7.62 6.82
CA ALA A 236 -3.01 -6.20 6.51
C ALA A 236 -4.36 -5.49 6.40
N VAL A 237 -5.35 -6.11 5.76
CA VAL A 237 -6.73 -5.60 5.74
C VAL A 237 -7.30 -5.56 7.16
N ALA A 238 -7.03 -6.59 7.97
CA ALA A 238 -7.46 -6.63 9.36
C ALA A 238 -6.82 -5.53 10.21
N VAL A 239 -5.55 -5.15 9.97
CA VAL A 239 -4.91 -3.99 10.62
C VAL A 239 -5.68 -2.72 10.31
N CYS A 240 -6.08 -2.49 9.06
CA CYS A 240 -6.86 -1.31 8.69
C CYS A 240 -8.22 -1.27 9.41
N GLY A 241 -8.95 -2.39 9.41
CA GLY A 241 -10.22 -2.49 10.12
C GLY A 241 -10.07 -2.34 11.63
N ARG A 242 -9.02 -2.94 12.21
CA ARG A 242 -8.74 -2.86 13.64
C ARG A 242 -8.38 -1.45 14.09
N ALA A 243 -7.57 -0.73 13.32
CA ALA A 243 -7.22 0.67 13.65
C ALA A 243 -8.48 1.54 13.79
N PHE A 244 -9.46 1.35 12.89
CA PHE A 244 -10.76 1.99 12.97
C PHE A 244 -11.58 1.52 14.18
N LEU A 245 -11.69 0.20 14.37
CA LEU A 245 -12.49 -0.38 15.47
C LEU A 245 -11.95 -0.05 16.85
N LEU A 246 -10.64 0.10 17.03
CA LEU A 246 -10.07 0.56 18.29
C LEU A 246 -10.49 2.00 18.60
N CYS A 247 -10.45 2.89 17.60
CA CYS A 247 -10.96 4.25 17.77
C CYS A 247 -12.46 4.26 18.08
N TRP A 248 -13.22 3.32 17.52
CA TRP A 248 -14.65 3.18 17.81
C TRP A 248 -14.90 2.70 19.25
N SER A 249 -14.31 1.57 19.64
CA SER A 249 -14.56 0.94 20.95
C SER A 249 -14.02 1.76 22.13
N PHE A 250 -12.90 2.47 21.98
CA PHE A 250 -12.26 3.20 23.07
C PHE A 250 -12.75 4.65 23.21
N HIS A 251 -13.50 5.18 22.23
CA HIS A 251 -13.94 6.58 22.23
C HIS A 251 -15.46 6.75 22.36
N LEU A 252 -16.28 5.70 22.13
CA LEU A 252 -17.74 5.72 22.31
C LEU A 252 -18.17 5.38 23.75
N LEU A 253 -17.64 6.12 24.72
CA LEU A 253 -18.18 6.12 26.08
C LEU A 253 -19.53 6.88 26.11
N PRO A 254 -20.47 6.53 27.02
CA PRO A 254 -21.91 6.80 26.89
C PRO A 254 -22.36 8.27 26.78
N ASN A 255 -21.44 9.24 26.87
CA ASN A 255 -21.72 10.67 26.75
C ASN A 255 -21.05 11.35 25.54
N ALA A 256 -20.26 10.63 24.74
CA ALA A 256 -19.58 11.15 23.55
C ALA A 256 -20.32 10.72 22.28
N SER A 257 -21.27 11.54 21.84
CA SER A 257 -21.99 11.38 20.57
C SER A 257 -21.02 11.45 19.39
N ASP A 258 -21.03 10.45 18.50
CA ASP A 258 -20.50 10.38 17.12
C ASP A 258 -19.09 10.92 16.80
N GLN A 259 -18.31 11.38 17.78
CA GLN A 259 -17.01 12.00 17.59
C GLN A 259 -15.90 10.95 17.60
N LEU A 260 -15.47 10.58 16.40
CA LEU A 260 -14.42 9.59 16.19
C LEU A 260 -13.09 10.29 15.87
N ILE A 261 -12.00 9.97 16.57
CA ILE A 261 -10.67 10.53 16.28
C ILE A 261 -10.06 10.02 14.96
N PHE A 262 -10.51 8.87 14.47
CA PHE A 262 -9.90 8.20 13.33
C PHE A 262 -9.93 9.07 12.06
N GLY A 263 -8.76 9.28 11.47
CA GLY A 263 -8.61 9.80 10.11
C GLY A 263 -8.01 8.74 9.18
N PRO A 264 -8.33 8.74 7.87
CA PRO A 264 -7.68 7.83 6.93
C PRO A 264 -6.15 7.90 6.96
N TYR A 265 -5.58 9.06 7.31
CA TYR A 265 -4.14 9.27 7.49
C TYR A 265 -3.51 8.42 8.60
N PHE A 266 -4.29 7.86 9.55
CA PHE A 266 -3.78 6.94 10.57
C PHE A 266 -3.16 5.69 9.92
N LEU A 267 -3.62 5.30 8.74
CA LEU A 267 -3.13 4.12 8.01
C LEU A 267 -1.85 4.40 7.20
N VAL A 268 -1.45 5.66 7.06
CA VAL A 268 -0.31 6.05 6.21
C VAL A 268 1.01 5.39 6.64
N PRO A 269 1.41 5.38 7.92
CA PRO A 269 2.64 4.73 8.35
C PRO A 269 2.67 3.23 8.01
N PHE A 270 1.54 2.54 8.20
CA PHE A 270 1.40 1.14 7.82
C PHE A 270 1.47 0.96 6.30
N GLY A 271 0.79 1.81 5.54
CA GLY A 271 0.82 1.81 4.08
C GLY A 271 2.22 1.96 3.51
N PHE A 272 3.09 2.80 4.11
CA PHE A 272 4.48 2.92 3.68
C PHE A 272 5.28 1.64 3.90
N VAL A 273 5.03 0.94 5.02
CA VAL A 273 5.63 -0.38 5.22
C VAL A 273 5.16 -1.35 4.14
N ILE A 274 3.88 -1.38 3.80
CA ILE A 274 3.39 -2.20 2.69
C ILE A 274 4.08 -1.82 1.36
N ALA A 275 4.29 -0.52 1.10
CA ALA A 275 5.05 -0.07 -0.08
C ALA A 275 6.48 -0.61 -0.08
N ILE A 276 7.17 -0.60 1.06
CA ILE A 276 8.51 -1.17 1.21
C ILE A 276 8.49 -2.68 0.96
N LEU A 277 7.54 -3.41 1.52
CA LEU A 277 7.42 -4.86 1.33
C LEU A 277 7.15 -5.21 -0.14
N LEU A 278 6.25 -4.49 -0.80
CA LEU A 278 5.96 -4.65 -2.23
C LEU A 278 7.18 -4.33 -3.09
N LEU A 279 7.95 -3.29 -2.72
CA LEU A 279 9.15 -2.92 -3.43
C LEU A 279 10.22 -4.02 -3.32
N GLU A 280 10.51 -4.49 -2.10
CA GLU A 280 11.45 -5.58 -1.87
C GLU A 280 11.02 -6.85 -2.62
N LEU A 281 9.72 -7.16 -2.62
CA LEU A 281 9.18 -8.30 -3.35
C LEU A 281 9.38 -8.14 -4.87
N GLY A 282 9.10 -6.96 -5.41
CA GLY A 282 9.30 -6.65 -6.83
C GLY A 282 10.77 -6.67 -7.25
N LEU A 283 11.69 -6.33 -6.36
CA LEU A 283 13.13 -6.41 -6.60
C LEU A 283 13.61 -7.87 -6.60
N VAL A 284 13.20 -8.68 -5.62
CA VAL A 284 13.59 -10.09 -5.52
C VAL A 284 13.04 -10.91 -6.69
N GLU A 285 11.77 -10.70 -7.04
CA GLU A 285 11.12 -11.41 -8.15
C GLU A 285 11.44 -10.81 -9.52
N LYS A 286 12.20 -9.71 -9.57
CA LYS A 286 12.51 -8.94 -10.81
C LYS A 286 11.24 -8.55 -11.60
N SER A 287 10.12 -8.40 -10.91
CA SER A 287 8.83 -8.04 -11.50
C SER A 287 8.67 -6.53 -11.59
N ARG A 288 8.72 -6.00 -12.82
CA ARG A 288 8.50 -4.56 -13.06
C ARG A 288 7.09 -4.12 -12.64
N ALA A 289 6.08 -4.95 -12.86
CA ALA A 289 4.71 -4.64 -12.46
C ALA A 289 4.59 -4.43 -10.95
N THR A 290 5.20 -5.32 -10.15
CA THR A 290 5.20 -5.20 -8.69
C THR A 290 5.96 -3.97 -8.20
N GLN A 291 7.10 -3.64 -8.84
CA GLN A 291 7.84 -2.40 -8.55
C GLN A 291 7.01 -1.15 -8.87
N TRP A 292 6.29 -1.13 -10.00
CA TRP A 292 5.39 -0.03 -10.36
C TRP A 292 4.27 0.15 -9.35
N VAL A 293 3.62 -0.95 -8.94
CA VAL A 293 2.60 -0.91 -7.89
C VAL A 293 3.20 -0.35 -6.60
N ALA A 294 4.39 -0.79 -6.19
CA ALA A 294 5.07 -0.28 -5.01
C ALA A 294 5.36 1.23 -5.08
N LEU A 295 5.75 1.74 -6.26
CA LEU A 295 5.95 3.17 -6.48
C LEU A 295 4.63 3.97 -6.53
N ALA A 296 3.51 3.35 -6.91
CA ALA A 296 2.20 3.99 -6.90
C ALA A 296 1.59 4.10 -5.50
N VAL A 297 1.91 3.18 -4.58
CA VAL A 297 1.35 3.18 -3.21
C VAL A 297 1.57 4.51 -2.48
N PRO A 298 2.78 5.10 -2.39
CA PRO A 298 3.00 6.40 -1.76
C PRO A 298 2.09 7.51 -2.31
N VAL A 299 1.80 7.51 -3.61
CA VAL A 299 0.88 8.50 -4.23
C VAL A 299 -0.53 8.30 -3.67
N GLY A 300 -0.99 7.05 -3.59
CA GLY A 300 -2.26 6.71 -2.93
C GLY A 300 -2.30 7.12 -1.46
N LEU A 301 -1.19 6.98 -0.73
CA LEU A 301 -1.09 7.40 0.67
C LEU A 301 -1.13 8.92 0.84
N VAL A 302 -0.50 9.67 -0.07
CA VAL A 302 -0.59 11.15 -0.10
C VAL A 302 -2.04 11.57 -0.34
N ALA A 303 -2.75 10.93 -1.28
CA ALA A 303 -4.17 11.18 -1.49
C ALA A 303 -5.01 10.82 -0.26
N LEU A 304 -4.74 9.67 0.37
CA LEU A 304 -5.40 9.23 1.60
C LEU A 304 -5.18 10.22 2.76
N ALA A 305 -3.99 10.83 2.84
CA ALA A 305 -3.65 11.80 3.87
C ALA A 305 -4.37 13.15 3.72
N ALA A 306 -4.83 13.48 2.51
CA ALA A 306 -5.56 14.71 2.19
C ALA A 306 -7.09 14.58 2.29
N VAL A 307 -7.60 13.36 2.45
CA VAL A 307 -9.04 13.05 2.41
C VAL A 307 -9.56 12.66 3.79
N GLY A 308 -10.83 12.95 4.05
CA GLY A 308 -11.52 12.53 5.28
C GLY A 308 -11.25 13.44 6.48
N HIS A 309 -10.85 14.68 6.24
CA HIS A 309 -10.82 15.72 7.27
C HIS A 309 -12.24 16.09 7.70
N ARG A 310 -12.47 16.12 9.02
CA ARG A 310 -13.76 16.39 9.62
C ARG A 310 -13.68 17.62 10.53
N SER A 311 -14.82 18.28 10.74
CA SER A 311 -14.95 19.46 11.60
C SER A 311 -15.19 19.11 13.08
N ASP A 312 -15.20 17.82 13.43
CA ASP A 312 -15.38 17.34 14.80
C ASP A 312 -14.31 17.94 15.73
N ALA A 313 -14.70 18.33 16.96
CA ALA A 313 -13.82 19.01 17.90
C ALA A 313 -12.61 18.16 18.29
N ILE A 314 -12.86 16.90 18.68
CA ILE A 314 -11.83 15.93 19.07
C ILE A 314 -10.86 15.63 17.90
N TYR A 315 -11.39 15.51 16.68
CA TYR A 315 -10.57 15.29 15.50
C TYR A 315 -9.63 16.48 15.24
N ARG A 316 -10.14 17.70 15.34
CA ARG A 316 -9.35 18.93 15.17
C ARG A 316 -8.31 19.10 16.27
N GLU A 317 -8.65 18.79 17.51
CA GLU A 317 -7.73 18.81 18.64
C GLU A 317 -6.55 17.88 18.42
N PHE A 318 -6.81 16.62 18.04
CA PHE A 318 -5.72 15.69 17.73
C PHE A 318 -4.91 16.13 16.51
N LEU A 319 -5.55 16.68 15.47
CA LEU A 319 -4.87 17.18 14.29
C LEU A 319 -3.91 18.34 14.62
N ASP A 320 -4.29 19.21 15.55
CA ASP A 320 -3.44 20.29 16.05
C ASP A 320 -2.26 19.77 16.87
N HIS A 321 -2.50 18.80 17.76
CA HIS A 321 -1.44 18.09 18.48
C HIS A 321 -0.48 17.38 17.52
N PHE A 322 -1.00 16.71 16.49
CA PHE A 322 -0.22 16.05 15.45
C PHE A 322 0.66 17.06 14.71
N ALA A 323 0.09 18.17 14.25
CA ALA A 323 0.81 19.21 13.52
C ALA A 323 1.90 19.86 14.38
N THR A 324 1.59 20.12 15.64
CA THR A 324 2.54 20.72 16.60
C THR A 324 3.69 19.78 16.93
N ARG A 325 3.43 18.49 17.16
CA ARG A 325 4.44 17.49 17.52
C ARG A 325 5.34 17.09 16.35
N LEU A 326 4.78 16.93 15.15
CA LEU A 326 5.51 16.47 13.97
C LEU A 326 5.98 17.59 13.05
N GLY A 327 5.63 18.85 13.37
CA GLY A 327 6.06 20.03 12.61
C GLY A 327 5.32 20.21 11.28
N GLY A 328 4.17 19.56 11.10
CA GLY A 328 3.33 19.75 9.92
C GLY A 328 2.10 18.83 9.87
N THR A 329 1.17 19.17 8.99
CA THR A 329 -0.07 18.42 8.75
C THR A 329 0.20 17.00 8.25
N PRO A 330 -0.78 16.09 8.37
CA PRO A 330 -0.65 14.73 7.86
C PRO A 330 -0.21 14.67 6.40
N LEU A 331 -0.73 15.56 5.54
CA LEU A 331 -0.34 15.66 4.14
C LEU A 331 1.15 15.99 3.97
N PHE A 332 1.65 17.01 4.69
CA PHE A 332 3.05 17.42 4.63
C PHE A 332 4.00 16.31 5.11
N VAL A 333 3.69 15.69 6.26
CA VAL A 333 4.48 14.58 6.82
C VAL A 333 4.46 13.37 5.87
N THR A 334 3.32 13.09 5.24
CA THR A 334 3.19 12.00 4.26
C THR A 334 4.04 12.24 3.01
N LEU A 335 4.11 13.48 2.52
CA LEU A 335 4.99 13.84 1.40
C LEU A 335 6.46 13.69 1.75
N LEU A 336 6.88 14.09 2.95
CA LEU A 336 8.24 13.86 3.43
C LEU A 336 8.56 12.37 3.50
N ALA A 337 7.65 11.56 4.05
CA ALA A 337 7.79 10.11 4.10
C ALA A 337 7.83 9.48 2.69
N ALA A 338 7.05 9.99 1.73
CA ALA A 338 7.11 9.58 0.34
C ALA A 338 8.47 9.92 -0.29
N GLY A 339 9.03 11.08 0.01
CA GLY A 339 10.39 11.46 -0.39
C GLY A 339 11.43 10.48 0.16
N ALA A 340 11.36 10.14 1.44
CA ALA A 340 12.24 9.15 2.04
C ALA A 340 12.09 7.76 1.41
N PHE A 341 10.86 7.33 1.10
CA PHE A 341 10.60 6.08 0.40
C PHE A 341 11.19 6.07 -1.02
N TYR A 342 11.02 7.12 -1.82
CA TYR A 342 11.59 7.17 -3.16
C TYR A 342 13.11 7.29 -3.13
N LEU A 343 13.68 7.97 -2.13
CA LEU A 343 15.13 7.96 -1.90
C LEU A 343 15.63 6.54 -1.59
N TYR A 344 14.93 5.80 -0.73
CA TYR A 344 15.20 4.39 -0.48
C TYR A 344 15.10 3.54 -1.74
N ALA A 345 14.04 3.71 -2.53
CA ALA A 345 13.85 2.99 -3.79
C ALA A 345 14.96 3.30 -4.81
N TRP A 346 15.41 4.55 -4.87
CA TRP A 346 16.52 4.96 -5.71
C TRP A 346 17.83 4.31 -5.25
N ALA A 347 18.12 4.30 -3.94
CA ALA A 347 19.28 3.60 -3.37
C ALA A 347 19.26 2.09 -3.65
N ARG A 348 18.07 1.49 -3.80
CA ARG A 348 17.88 0.08 -4.20
C ARG A 348 17.95 -0.16 -5.71
N GLY A 349 18.27 0.86 -6.52
CA GLY A 349 18.49 0.74 -7.95
C GLY A 349 17.22 0.77 -8.82
N VAL A 350 16.10 1.26 -8.29
CA VAL A 350 14.83 1.34 -9.04
C VAL A 350 14.90 2.51 -10.02
N ALA A 351 14.75 2.22 -11.32
CA ALA A 351 15.05 3.18 -12.38
C ALA A 351 14.18 4.45 -12.39
N LEU A 352 12.95 4.38 -11.88
CA LEU A 352 11.93 5.44 -11.87
C LEU A 352 11.83 6.21 -10.55
N ALA A 353 12.45 5.69 -9.49
CA ALA A 353 12.46 6.33 -8.18
C ALA A 353 13.01 7.78 -8.18
N PRO A 354 14.09 8.13 -8.90
CA PRO A 354 14.57 9.51 -8.91
C PRO A 354 13.58 10.50 -9.56
N ASP A 355 12.77 10.03 -10.50
CA ASP A 355 11.74 10.87 -11.15
C ASP A 355 10.59 11.14 -10.17
N ALA A 356 10.13 10.10 -9.49
CA ALA A 356 9.10 10.21 -8.46
C ALA A 356 9.56 11.10 -7.29
N LEU A 357 10.83 10.99 -6.88
CA LEU A 357 11.43 11.85 -5.86
C LEU A 357 11.43 13.32 -6.28
N SER A 358 11.76 13.61 -7.54
CA SER A 358 11.73 14.97 -8.09
C SER A 358 10.30 15.54 -8.08
N VAL A 359 9.31 14.73 -8.41
CA VAL A 359 7.89 15.10 -8.31
C VAL A 359 7.50 15.40 -6.87
N VAL A 360 7.92 14.58 -5.89
CA VAL A 360 7.64 14.83 -4.47
C VAL A 360 8.23 16.17 -4.02
N PHE A 361 9.47 16.50 -4.39
CA PHE A 361 10.04 17.81 -4.04
C PHE A 361 9.32 18.97 -4.72
N ALA A 362 8.88 18.81 -5.97
CA ALA A 362 8.06 19.81 -6.63
C ALA A 362 6.71 20.02 -5.93
N VAL A 363 6.07 18.95 -5.44
CA VAL A 363 4.82 19.05 -4.66
C VAL A 363 5.07 19.65 -3.27
N LEU A 364 6.13 19.25 -2.57
CA LEU A 364 6.54 19.86 -1.28
C LEU A 364 6.87 21.34 -1.42
N ALA A 365 7.30 21.79 -2.59
CA ALA A 365 7.44 23.21 -2.85
C ALA A 365 6.09 23.93 -2.80
N LEU A 366 4.98 23.28 -3.14
CA LEU A 366 3.66 23.91 -3.16
C LEU A 366 2.89 23.74 -1.84
N VAL A 367 3.18 22.69 -1.07
CA VAL A 367 2.48 22.35 0.17
C VAL A 367 3.17 22.98 1.38
N LYS A 368 2.44 23.77 2.20
CA LYS A 368 2.97 24.31 3.47
C LYS A 368 2.79 23.32 4.61
N PRO A 369 3.54 23.45 5.72
CA PRO A 369 3.33 22.62 6.91
C PRO A 369 1.92 22.70 7.47
N ASN A 370 1.16 23.77 7.20
CA ASN A 370 -0.21 23.96 7.70
C ASN A 370 -1.30 23.67 6.65
N THR A 371 -0.92 23.17 5.46
CA THR A 371 -1.87 22.86 4.38
C THR A 371 -2.59 21.54 4.70
N LEU A 372 -3.91 21.60 4.91
CA LEU A 372 -4.71 20.41 5.22
C LEU A 372 -5.22 19.72 3.97
N THR A 373 -5.76 20.48 3.01
CA THR A 373 -6.27 19.97 1.74
C THR A 373 -5.50 20.52 0.55
N PHE A 374 -5.73 19.96 -0.63
CA PHE A 374 -5.14 20.48 -1.88
C PHE A 374 -5.69 21.86 -2.28
N ASP A 375 -6.77 22.33 -1.64
CA ASP A 375 -7.38 23.63 -1.94
C ASP A 375 -6.60 24.80 -1.31
N ASP A 376 -5.81 24.55 -0.26
CA ASP A 376 -5.05 25.57 0.48
C ASP A 376 -3.63 25.85 -0.11
N VAL A 377 -3.38 25.46 -1.36
CA VAL A 377 -2.06 25.50 -2.01
C VAL A 377 -1.82 26.87 -2.66
N ILE A 378 -1.13 27.80 -1.98
CA ILE A 378 -1.08 29.20 -2.48
C ILE A 378 0.33 29.85 -2.50
N ALA A 379 1.39 29.26 -1.94
CA ALA A 379 2.74 29.88 -2.09
C ALA A 379 3.90 28.88 -2.18
N PRO A 380 4.75 28.98 -3.23
CA PRO A 380 5.89 28.09 -3.39
C PRO A 380 6.99 28.36 -2.36
N GLN A 381 7.43 27.30 -1.67
CA GLN A 381 8.60 27.23 -0.82
C GLN A 381 9.85 27.09 -1.69
N PRO A 382 10.77 28.08 -1.66
CA PRO A 382 11.90 28.11 -2.60
C PRO A 382 12.93 27.00 -2.34
N ALA A 383 13.03 26.49 -1.12
CA ALA A 383 13.99 25.46 -0.73
C ALA A 383 13.71 24.11 -1.41
N PHE A 384 12.46 23.62 -1.34
CA PHE A 384 12.08 22.36 -1.99
C PHE A 384 12.09 22.48 -3.52
N LEU A 385 11.75 23.65 -4.06
CA LEU A 385 11.83 23.90 -5.50
C LEU A 385 13.30 23.87 -5.98
N ALA A 386 14.22 24.46 -5.22
CA ALA A 386 15.65 24.39 -5.50
C ALA A 386 16.16 22.93 -5.43
N ALA A 387 15.73 22.16 -4.42
CA ALA A 387 16.09 20.74 -4.30
C ALA A 387 15.59 19.91 -5.50
N ALA A 388 14.36 20.13 -5.95
CA ALA A 388 13.81 19.49 -7.14
C ALA A 388 14.62 19.82 -8.40
N VAL A 389 15.00 21.09 -8.59
CA VAL A 389 15.82 21.54 -9.73
C VAL A 389 17.20 20.90 -9.70
N VAL A 390 17.91 20.95 -8.55
CA VAL A 390 19.24 20.37 -8.40
C VAL A 390 19.21 18.88 -8.69
N LEU A 391 18.21 18.16 -8.16
CA LEU A 391 18.05 16.74 -8.40
C LEU A 391 17.78 16.44 -9.89
N ALA A 392 16.88 17.18 -10.54
CA ALA A 392 16.56 17.01 -11.95
C ALA A 392 17.78 17.28 -12.85
N VAL A 393 18.53 18.35 -12.57
CA VAL A 393 19.77 18.68 -13.29
C VAL A 393 20.81 17.57 -13.11
N TRP A 394 21.03 17.11 -11.87
CA TRP A 394 21.96 16.01 -11.57
C TRP A 394 21.62 14.73 -12.34
N ILE A 395 20.35 14.31 -12.31
CA ILE A 395 19.88 13.12 -13.05
C ILE A 395 20.09 13.30 -14.56
N SER A 396 19.81 14.51 -15.08
CA SER A 396 19.93 14.80 -16.50
C SER A 396 21.38 14.75 -17.01
N LEU A 397 22.33 15.19 -16.18
CA LEU A 397 23.77 15.13 -16.46
C LEU A 397 24.25 13.67 -16.47
N TRP A 398 23.74 12.84 -15.55
CA TRP A 398 24.12 11.44 -15.46
C TRP A 398 23.58 10.61 -16.63
N ARG A 399 22.29 10.75 -16.98
CA ARG A 399 21.62 9.86 -17.96
C ARG A 399 21.72 10.29 -19.41
N ARG A 400 22.29 11.46 -19.71
CA ARG A 400 22.45 12.02 -21.08
C ARG A 400 21.15 12.16 -21.91
N ASP A 401 19.97 11.99 -21.32
CA ASP A 401 18.68 12.17 -22.00
C ASP A 401 18.39 13.66 -22.27
N TRP A 402 17.99 13.99 -23.51
CA TRP A 402 17.74 15.39 -23.92
C TRP A 402 16.41 15.95 -23.39
N TRP A 403 15.35 15.13 -23.36
CA TRP A 403 14.03 15.55 -22.86
C TRP A 403 14.06 15.93 -21.38
N ARG A 404 14.83 15.19 -20.59
CA ARG A 404 15.02 15.45 -19.15
C ARG A 404 15.79 16.75 -18.90
N ARG A 405 16.75 17.09 -19.77
CA ARG A 405 17.44 18.38 -19.74
C ARG A 405 16.50 19.53 -20.04
N ALA A 406 15.56 19.36 -20.99
CA ALA A 406 14.57 20.38 -21.30
C ALA A 406 13.62 20.63 -20.10
N ILE A 407 13.13 19.58 -19.45
CA ILE A 407 12.31 19.71 -18.22
C ILE A 407 13.11 20.36 -17.10
N GLY A 408 14.33 19.90 -16.83
CA GLY A 408 15.20 20.48 -15.80
C GLY A 408 15.48 21.97 -16.04
N ALA A 409 15.74 22.36 -17.28
CA ALA A 409 15.93 23.76 -17.67
C ALA A 409 14.65 24.58 -17.48
N ALA A 410 13.49 24.06 -17.88
CA ALA A 410 12.21 24.75 -17.69
C ALA A 410 11.91 25.01 -16.20
N VAL A 411 12.11 24.00 -15.34
CA VAL A 411 11.91 24.17 -13.89
C VAL A 411 12.93 25.13 -13.29
N ALA A 412 14.20 25.07 -13.71
CA ALA A 412 15.24 26.00 -13.28
C ALA A 412 14.94 27.46 -13.66
N ILE A 413 14.47 27.68 -14.90
CA ILE A 413 14.05 29.01 -15.39
C ILE A 413 12.85 29.51 -14.58
N GLY A 414 11.85 28.65 -14.32
CA GLY A 414 10.70 28.99 -13.48
C GLY A 414 11.12 29.40 -12.06
N TRP A 415 12.00 28.63 -11.42
CA TRP A 415 12.54 28.95 -10.09
C TRP A 415 13.31 30.28 -10.11
N ALA A 416 14.25 30.45 -11.03
CA ALA A 416 15.03 31.67 -11.17
C ALA A 416 14.13 32.89 -11.40
N GLY A 417 13.07 32.76 -12.21
CA GLY A 417 12.06 33.78 -12.41
C GLY A 417 11.31 34.14 -11.12
N THR A 418 10.90 33.16 -10.31
CA THR A 418 10.20 33.43 -9.05
C THR A 418 11.10 34.10 -8.00
N VAL A 419 12.36 33.68 -7.89
CA VAL A 419 13.35 34.28 -6.99
C VAL A 419 13.69 35.69 -7.46
N ALA A 420 14.00 35.87 -8.74
CA ALA A 420 14.26 37.18 -9.33
C ALA A 420 13.08 38.13 -9.14
N TRP A 421 11.83 37.67 -9.31
CA TRP A 421 10.63 38.47 -9.09
C TRP A 421 10.47 38.90 -7.63
N ARG A 422 10.72 38.00 -6.67
CA ARG A 422 10.67 38.33 -5.24
C ARG A 422 11.75 39.34 -4.85
N SER A 423 12.99 39.11 -5.30
CA SER A 423 14.11 40.03 -5.07
C SER A 423 13.86 41.39 -5.72
N TYR A 424 13.31 41.41 -6.94
CA TYR A 424 12.91 42.63 -7.64
C TYR A 424 11.82 43.39 -6.88
N ARG A 425 10.79 42.71 -6.37
CA ARG A 425 9.72 43.34 -5.60
C ARG A 425 10.25 43.98 -4.31
N ALA A 426 11.14 43.29 -3.59
CA ALA A 426 11.79 43.84 -2.40
C ALA A 426 12.64 45.07 -2.74
N LEU A 427 13.47 45.00 -3.79
CA LEU A 427 14.29 46.13 -4.25
C LEU A 427 13.45 47.30 -4.78
N ARG A 428 12.28 47.04 -5.34
CA ARG A 428 11.36 48.05 -5.87
C ARG A 428 10.74 48.91 -4.76
N GLU A 429 10.59 48.37 -3.56
CA GLU A 429 10.10 49.13 -2.40
C GLU A 429 11.13 50.18 -1.94
N ASP A 430 12.42 49.92 -2.14
CA ASP A 430 13.51 50.81 -1.71
C ASP A 430 14.02 51.76 -2.81
N ALA A 431 13.87 51.40 -4.09
CA ALA A 431 14.44 52.13 -5.22
C ALA A 431 13.39 52.50 -6.29
N PRO A 432 12.78 53.71 -6.21
CA PRO A 432 11.91 54.21 -7.26
C PRO A 432 12.69 54.39 -8.57
N GLY A 433 12.37 53.60 -9.59
CA GLY A 433 13.04 53.62 -10.90
C GLY A 433 13.64 52.28 -11.36
N LEU A 434 13.64 51.26 -10.50
CA LEU A 434 14.11 49.90 -10.82
C LEU A 434 13.45 49.31 -12.08
N ASP A 435 12.18 49.65 -12.31
CA ASP A 435 11.37 49.20 -13.44
C ASP A 435 12.02 49.56 -14.79
N PHE A 436 12.62 50.76 -14.91
CA PHE A 436 13.28 51.22 -16.13
C PHE A 436 14.63 50.53 -16.37
N LEU A 437 15.39 50.25 -15.30
CA LEU A 437 16.65 49.51 -15.39
C LEU A 437 16.41 48.06 -15.82
N VAL A 438 15.39 47.40 -15.26
CA VAL A 438 15.02 46.02 -15.64
C VAL A 438 14.53 45.96 -17.08
N LEU A 439 13.71 46.92 -17.52
CA LEU A 439 13.28 47.02 -18.91
C LEU A 439 14.47 47.19 -19.86
N GLY A 440 15.43 48.06 -19.50
CA GLY A 440 16.65 48.27 -20.26
C GLY A 440 17.51 47.01 -20.41
N VAL A 441 17.71 46.27 -19.31
CA VAL A 441 18.44 44.99 -19.33
C VAL A 441 17.69 43.92 -20.12
N ALA A 442 16.36 43.85 -20.02
CA ALA A 442 15.53 42.87 -20.75
C ALA A 442 15.50 43.13 -22.28
N LEU A 443 15.58 44.40 -22.70
CA LEU A 443 15.62 44.77 -24.12
C LEU A 443 17.00 44.53 -24.76
N LEU A 444 18.07 44.47 -23.97
CA LEU A 444 19.44 44.32 -24.49
C LEU A 444 19.68 43.00 -25.26
N PRO A 445 19.23 41.80 -24.81
CA PRO A 445 19.31 40.58 -25.60
C PRO A 445 18.53 40.65 -26.93
N ILE A 446 17.38 41.32 -26.93
CA ILE A 446 16.57 41.53 -28.14
C ILE A 446 17.34 42.43 -29.11
N ALA A 447 17.92 43.52 -28.62
CA ALA A 447 18.76 44.40 -29.41
C ALA A 447 19.99 43.68 -29.99
N VAL A 448 20.67 42.85 -29.19
CA VAL A 448 21.80 42.01 -29.64
C VAL A 448 21.35 41.01 -30.70
N MET A 449 20.22 40.33 -30.52
CA MET A 449 19.67 39.40 -31.49
C MET A 449 19.32 40.09 -32.82
N ILE A 450 18.67 41.25 -32.77
CA ILE A 450 18.37 42.05 -33.96
C ILE A 450 19.67 42.48 -34.65
N SER A 451 20.69 42.87 -33.89
CA SER A 451 21.99 43.26 -34.42
C SER A 451 22.75 42.09 -35.07
N LEU A 452 22.67 40.88 -34.50
CA LEU A 452 23.26 39.66 -35.07
C LEU A 452 22.53 39.21 -36.34
N VAL A 453 21.21 39.39 -36.40
CA VAL A 453 20.40 39.14 -37.60
C VAL A 453 20.77 40.13 -38.70
N LYS A 454 20.86 41.43 -38.38
CA LYS A 454 21.31 42.46 -39.34
C LYS A 454 22.76 42.28 -39.78
N GLY A 455 23.64 41.78 -38.89
CA GLY A 455 25.04 41.51 -39.18
C GLY A 455 25.30 40.27 -40.05
N GLY A 456 24.27 39.57 -40.52
CA GLY A 456 24.42 38.42 -41.44
C GLY A 456 25.04 37.17 -40.81
N VAL A 457 25.09 37.07 -39.48
CA VAL A 457 25.69 35.93 -38.77
C VAL A 457 24.84 34.66 -38.90
N ARG A 458 23.52 34.80 -39.10
CA ARG A 458 22.59 33.67 -39.23
C ARG A 458 22.87 32.78 -40.44
N LEU A 459 23.22 33.31 -41.62
CA LEU A 459 23.46 32.46 -42.80
C LEU A 459 24.68 31.55 -42.62
N ARG A 460 25.79 32.09 -42.11
CA ARG A 460 27.02 31.31 -41.88
C ARG A 460 26.88 30.25 -40.78
N TRP A 461 26.03 30.49 -39.77
CA TRP A 461 25.78 29.51 -38.71
C TRP A 461 24.76 28.44 -39.16
N LEU A 462 23.72 28.82 -39.89
CA LEU A 462 22.73 27.89 -40.45
C LEU A 462 23.34 26.97 -41.52
N GLU A 463 24.24 27.49 -42.38
CA GLU A 463 24.96 26.70 -43.38
C GLU A 463 25.88 25.65 -42.76
N ARG A 464 26.56 25.99 -41.66
CA ARG A 464 27.34 25.02 -40.86
C ARG A 464 26.46 24.00 -40.15
N TRP A 465 25.29 24.41 -39.65
CA TRP A 465 24.37 23.54 -38.92
C TRP A 465 23.60 22.58 -39.85
N LEU A 466 23.31 23.01 -41.08
CA LEU A 466 22.66 22.21 -42.13
C LEU A 466 23.63 21.27 -42.87
N GLY A 467 24.91 21.22 -42.47
CA GLY A 467 25.88 20.25 -42.99
C GLY A 467 26.18 20.37 -44.49
N ARG A 468 25.86 21.51 -45.13
CA ARG A 468 26.29 21.75 -46.51
C ARG A 468 27.74 22.18 -46.49
N ALA A 469 28.65 21.21 -46.61
CA ALA A 469 30.01 21.51 -47.01
C ALA A 469 29.95 22.30 -48.33
N PRO A 470 30.71 23.41 -48.48
CA PRO A 470 30.81 24.07 -49.77
C PRO A 470 31.43 23.07 -50.75
N ASN A 471 30.70 22.76 -51.84
CA ASN A 471 31.22 21.94 -52.92
C ASN A 471 32.51 22.58 -53.44
N PRO A 472 33.67 21.91 -53.39
CA PRO A 472 34.90 22.44 -53.95
C PRO A 472 34.90 22.15 -55.45
N THR A 473 34.29 23.02 -56.26
CA THR A 473 34.46 22.97 -57.72
C THR A 473 34.29 24.34 -58.35
N GLY A 474 35.31 24.77 -59.09
CA GLY A 474 35.23 25.79 -60.14
C GLY A 474 35.95 27.08 -59.83
#